data_AF-A0A7Z7N0A8-F1
#
_entry.id   AF-A0A7Z7N0A8-F1
#
_cell.length_a   1.000
_cell.length_b   1.000
_cell.length_c   1.000
_cell.angle_alpha   90.00
_cell.angle_beta   90.00
_cell.angle_gamma   90.00
#
_symmetry.space_group_name_H-M   'P 1'
#
loop_
_entity.id
_entity.type
_entity.pdbx_description
1 polymer ?
#
loop_
_entity_poly.entity_id
_entity_poly.type
_entity_poly.pdbx_seq_one_letter_code
_entity_poly.pdbx_strand_id
1 'polypeptide(L)'
;MFKQLQQRWLDRFRVDDSTGWSDIPEDPLSDQVMDMVWDMLDKATLNARKRKIIWPDGQKLSINLSVKRIHEQHPAFPNDLIESNVIDWLVQVIPPDIYTEQQIDELNRLKQKWIDTYER
;
A
#
# COMPACT_ATOMS: atom_id res chain seq x y z
N MET A 1 -3.03 -16.38 -7.85
CA MET A 1 -2.11 -15.28 -8.21
C MET A 1 -2.21 -14.12 -7.20
N PHE A 2 -3.41 -13.65 -6.83
CA PHE A 2 -3.61 -12.68 -5.72
C PHE A 2 -3.01 -13.14 -4.38
N LYS A 3 -3.25 -14.41 -3.98
CA LYS A 3 -2.63 -15.00 -2.79
C LYS A 3 -1.10 -14.96 -2.81
N GLN A 4 -0.46 -15.00 -3.99
CA GLN A 4 1.01 -14.91 -4.09
C GLN A 4 1.51 -13.48 -3.93
N LEU A 5 0.73 -12.46 -4.35
CA LEU A 5 1.05 -11.06 -4.07
C LEU A 5 0.95 -10.80 -2.56
N GLN A 6 -0.19 -11.16 -1.93
CA GLN A 6 -0.33 -11.02 -0.48
C GLN A 6 0.73 -11.82 0.26
N GLN A 7 1.02 -13.07 -0.13
CA GLN A 7 2.06 -13.87 0.51
C GLN A 7 3.45 -13.29 0.30
N ARG A 8 3.83 -12.85 -0.90
CA ARG A 8 5.15 -12.25 -1.17
C ARG A 8 5.35 -10.92 -0.45
N TRP A 9 4.27 -10.14 -0.30
CA TRP A 9 4.28 -8.88 0.45
C TRP A 9 4.32 -9.14 1.96
N LEU A 10 3.48 -10.06 2.45
CA LEU A 10 3.57 -10.56 3.84
C LEU A 10 4.97 -11.11 4.12
N ASP A 11 5.56 -11.90 3.23
CA ASP A 11 6.91 -12.48 3.39
C ASP A 11 8.02 -11.41 3.37
N ARG A 12 7.82 -10.26 2.71
CA ARG A 12 8.76 -9.11 2.77
C ARG A 12 8.71 -8.39 4.12
N PHE A 13 7.53 -8.34 4.75
CA PHE A 13 7.33 -7.79 6.09
C PHE A 13 7.43 -8.84 7.20
N ARG A 14 7.50 -10.13 6.84
CA ARG A 14 7.70 -11.24 7.74
C ARG A 14 9.17 -11.26 8.11
N VAL A 15 9.46 -10.72 9.28
CA VAL A 15 10.62 -11.14 10.06
C VAL A 15 10.55 -12.68 10.16
N ASP A 16 11.67 -13.36 9.92
CA ASP A 16 11.80 -14.81 9.95
C ASP A 16 10.92 -15.46 11.03
N ASP A 17 9.99 -16.32 10.61
CA ASP A 17 8.98 -17.03 11.43
C ASP A 17 9.59 -18.13 12.31
N SER A 18 10.85 -17.95 12.72
CA SER A 18 11.54 -18.81 13.67
C SER A 18 11.45 -18.30 15.12
N THR A 19 10.84 -17.13 15.34
CA THR A 19 10.57 -16.61 16.69
C THR A 19 9.11 -16.20 16.82
N GLY A 20 8.45 -16.73 17.85
CA GLY A 20 7.01 -16.61 18.04
C GLY A 20 6.50 -15.18 17.98
N TRP A 21 5.33 -15.02 17.35
CA TRP A 21 4.57 -13.78 17.16
C TRP A 21 4.13 -13.06 18.47
N SER A 22 4.78 -13.29 19.61
CA SER A 22 4.50 -12.63 20.89
C SER A 22 5.60 -11.69 21.38
N ASP A 23 6.82 -11.73 20.82
CA ASP A 23 7.97 -11.05 21.43
C ASP A 23 8.69 -10.03 20.52
N ILE A 24 8.16 -9.71 19.33
CA ILE A 24 8.64 -8.52 18.59
C ILE A 24 8.00 -7.31 19.26
N PRO A 25 8.77 -6.38 19.86
CA PRO A 25 8.19 -5.15 20.36
C PRO A 25 7.53 -4.43 19.17
N GLU A 26 6.21 -4.20 19.26
CA GLU A 26 5.50 -3.27 18.38
C GLU A 26 6.35 -2.01 18.28
N ASP A 27 6.86 -1.68 17.08
CA ASP A 27 7.53 -0.40 16.89
C ASP A 27 6.43 0.65 16.86
N PRO A 28 6.25 1.46 17.92
CA PRO A 28 5.11 2.36 18.00
C PRO A 28 5.14 3.40 16.87
N LEU A 29 6.31 3.65 16.27
CA LEU A 29 6.43 4.51 15.10
C LEU A 29 5.85 3.85 13.84
N SER A 30 6.05 2.54 13.67
CA SER A 30 5.51 1.77 12.54
C SER A 30 3.98 1.84 12.51
N ASP A 31 3.33 1.59 13.66
CA ASP A 31 1.88 1.62 13.77
C ASP A 31 1.32 3.03 13.56
N GLN A 32 1.98 4.05 14.15
CA GLN A 32 1.59 5.45 13.95
C GLN A 32 1.66 5.88 12.48
N VAL A 33 2.71 5.49 11.76
CA VAL A 33 2.83 5.83 10.34
C VAL A 33 1.84 5.05 9.50
N MET A 34 1.60 3.78 9.82
CA MET A 34 0.55 2.98 9.19
C MET A 34 -0.81 3.66 9.35
N ASP A 35 -1.29 3.85 10.57
CA ASP A 35 -2.58 4.45 10.86
C ASP A 35 -2.75 5.79 10.14
N MET A 36 -1.73 6.65 10.18
CA MET A 36 -1.73 7.93 9.47
C MET A 36 -1.88 7.77 7.95
N VAL A 37 -1.09 6.89 7.31
CA VAL A 37 -1.16 6.68 5.85
C VAL A 37 -2.53 6.15 5.45
N TRP A 38 -3.06 5.20 6.23
CA TRP A 38 -4.37 4.61 5.99
C TRP A 38 -5.50 5.63 6.14
N ASP A 39 -5.46 6.46 7.18
CA ASP A 39 -6.43 7.56 7.38
C ASP A 39 -6.40 8.57 6.23
N MET A 40 -5.21 8.93 5.75
CA MET A 40 -5.06 9.84 4.61
C MET A 40 -5.62 9.26 3.29
N LEU A 41 -5.63 7.93 3.17
CA LEU A 41 -6.04 7.21 1.97
C LEU A 41 -7.42 6.53 2.10
N ASP A 42 -8.14 6.71 3.21
CA ASP A 42 -9.44 6.08 3.50
C ASP A 42 -10.45 6.22 2.33
N LYS A 43 -10.54 7.43 1.79
CA LYS A 43 -11.45 7.75 0.66
C LYS A 43 -10.76 7.77 -0.70
N ALA A 44 -9.50 7.37 -0.75
CA ALA A 44 -8.77 7.29 -2.00
C ALA A 44 -9.24 6.07 -2.80
N THR A 45 -9.20 6.21 -4.12
CA THR A 45 -9.43 5.10 -5.04
C THR A 45 -8.25 4.99 -6.00
N LEU A 46 -8.33 4.11 -6.99
CA LEU A 46 -7.21 3.84 -7.88
C LEU A 46 -7.63 3.72 -9.34
N ASN A 47 -6.73 4.14 -10.21
CA ASN A 47 -6.73 3.80 -11.63
C ASN A 47 -5.46 2.98 -11.90
N ALA A 48 -5.53 1.67 -11.67
CA ALA A 48 -4.38 0.78 -11.84
C ALA A 48 -3.87 0.74 -13.29
N ARG A 49 -4.74 0.92 -14.30
CA ARG A 49 -4.33 1.00 -15.71
C ARG A 49 -3.43 2.20 -15.98
N LYS A 50 -3.74 3.36 -15.37
CA LYS A 50 -2.94 4.59 -15.48
C LYS A 50 -1.89 4.75 -14.39
N ARG A 51 -1.81 3.80 -13.45
CA ARG A 51 -0.89 3.83 -12.31
C ARG A 51 -1.03 5.11 -11.47
N LYS A 52 -2.28 5.40 -11.09
CA LYS A 52 -2.64 6.58 -10.29
C LYS A 52 -3.49 6.22 -9.09
N ILE A 53 -3.14 6.80 -7.94
CA ILE A 53 -3.99 6.93 -6.76
C ILE A 53 -4.84 8.18 -6.97
N ILE A 54 -6.16 8.03 -6.85
CA ILE A 54 -7.14 9.10 -6.96
C ILE A 54 -7.47 9.54 -5.55
N TRP A 55 -6.97 10.71 -5.17
CA TRP A 55 -7.17 11.30 -3.85
C TRP A 55 -8.60 11.86 -3.71
N PRO A 56 -9.08 12.09 -2.47
CA PRO A 56 -10.44 12.61 -2.22
C PRO A 56 -10.71 13.99 -2.83
N ASP A 57 -9.66 14.78 -3.04
CA ASP A 57 -9.70 16.08 -3.73
C ASP A 57 -9.72 15.95 -5.27
N GLY A 58 -9.76 14.73 -5.80
CA GLY A 58 -9.77 14.42 -7.23
C GLY A 58 -8.39 14.40 -7.89
N GLN A 59 -7.31 14.71 -7.16
CA GLN A 59 -5.96 14.65 -7.71
C GLN A 59 -5.53 13.21 -8.01
N LYS A 60 -4.74 13.04 -9.08
CA LYS A 60 -4.30 11.73 -9.59
C LYS A 60 -2.78 11.64 -9.48
N LEU A 61 -2.31 11.02 -8.40
CA LEU A 61 -0.89 10.99 -8.05
C LEU A 61 -0.29 9.60 -8.31
N SER A 62 1.00 9.54 -8.64
CA SER A 62 1.77 8.29 -8.60
C SER A 62 2.11 7.92 -7.14
N ILE A 63 2.74 6.76 -6.92
CA ILE A 63 3.26 6.36 -5.60
C ILE A 63 4.23 7.45 -5.08
N ASN A 64 5.30 7.78 -5.82
CA ASN A 64 6.26 8.84 -5.46
C ASN A 64 5.60 10.19 -5.09
N LEU A 65 4.62 10.63 -5.87
CA LEU A 65 3.94 11.90 -5.59
C LEU A 65 3.02 11.82 -4.38
N SER A 66 2.45 10.64 -4.10
CA SER A 66 1.63 10.40 -2.90
C SER A 66 2.52 10.35 -1.66
N VAL A 67 3.65 9.63 -1.70
CA VAL A 67 4.66 9.59 -0.63
C VAL A 67 5.16 11.00 -0.32
N LYS A 68 5.56 11.75 -1.35
CA LYS A 68 5.99 13.15 -1.19
C LYS A 68 4.91 14.00 -0.53
N ARG A 69 3.66 13.91 -0.99
CA ARG A 69 2.53 14.67 -0.41
C ARG A 69 2.28 14.33 1.06
N ILE A 70 2.38 13.06 1.43
CA ILE A 70 2.19 12.61 2.81
C ILE A 70 3.35 13.12 3.67
N HIS A 71 4.59 12.97 3.21
CA HIS A 71 5.76 13.45 3.94
C HIS A 71 5.79 14.97 4.10
N GLU A 72 5.34 15.75 3.10
CA GLU A 72 5.22 17.21 3.23
C GLU A 72 4.22 17.62 4.33
N GLN A 73 3.19 16.81 4.59
CA GLN A 73 2.23 17.03 5.69
C GLN A 73 2.71 16.45 7.02
N HIS A 74 3.55 15.42 6.98
CA HIS A 74 4.10 14.72 8.13
C HIS A 74 5.63 14.58 8.03
N PRO A 75 6.39 15.69 8.11
CA PRO A 75 7.83 15.69 7.87
C PRO A 75 8.63 14.95 8.95
N ALA A 76 8.01 14.70 10.11
CA ALA A 76 8.62 13.93 11.20
C ALA A 76 8.67 12.42 10.90
N PHE A 77 7.91 11.92 9.93
CA PHE A 77 7.85 10.51 9.61
C PHE A 77 8.83 10.11 8.49
N PRO A 78 9.49 8.94 8.60
CA PRO A 78 10.43 8.47 7.59
C PRO A 78 9.75 8.23 6.24
N ASN A 79 10.38 8.68 5.15
CA ASN A 79 9.85 8.53 3.78
C ASN A 79 9.70 7.07 3.37
N ASP A 80 10.65 6.23 3.72
CA ASP A 80 10.68 4.79 3.43
C ASP A 80 9.54 4.05 4.13
N LEU A 81 9.19 4.46 5.36
CA LEU A 81 8.07 3.90 6.11
C LEU A 81 6.73 4.36 5.52
N ILE A 82 6.61 5.63 5.12
CA ILE A 82 5.45 6.13 4.37
C ILE A 82 5.29 5.38 3.05
N GLU A 83 6.37 5.23 2.30
CA GLU A 83 6.38 4.54 1.01
C GLU A 83 5.91 3.09 1.12
N SER A 84 6.45 2.37 2.10
CA SER A 84 6.07 0.99 2.42
C SER A 84 4.56 0.89 2.68
N ASN A 85 4.02 1.74 3.56
CA ASN A 85 2.60 1.76 3.89
C ASN A 85 1.69 2.18 2.71
N VAL A 86 2.15 3.09 1.83
CA VAL A 86 1.41 3.45 0.60
C VAL A 86 1.32 2.26 -0.36
N ILE A 87 2.40 1.47 -0.48
CA ILE A 87 2.41 0.27 -1.30
C ILE A 87 1.52 -0.81 -0.67
N ASP A 88 1.56 -0.98 0.65
CA ASP A 88 0.70 -1.92 1.36
C ASP A 88 -0.77 -1.58 1.20
N TRP A 89 -1.14 -0.32 1.36
CA TRP A 89 -2.48 0.16 1.04
C TRP A 89 -2.86 -0.18 -0.41
N LEU A 90 -1.96 0.06 -1.39
CA LEU A 90 -2.22 -0.24 -2.80
C LEU A 90 -2.45 -1.75 -3.05
N VAL A 91 -1.72 -2.62 -2.36
CA VAL A 91 -1.90 -4.08 -2.42
C VAL A 91 -3.26 -4.46 -1.86
N GLN A 92 -3.62 -3.90 -0.70
CA GLN A 92 -4.78 -4.31 0.07
C GLN A 92 -6.11 -3.69 -0.39
N VAL A 93 -6.10 -2.50 -0.99
CA VAL A 93 -7.33 -1.79 -1.35
C VAL A 93 -8.17 -2.57 -2.37
N ILE A 94 -9.26 -3.19 -1.94
CA ILE A 94 -10.18 -3.87 -2.85
C ILE A 94 -11.28 -2.87 -3.26
N PRO A 95 -11.63 -2.78 -4.56
CA PRO A 95 -12.77 -1.98 -4.99
C PRO A 95 -14.09 -2.53 -4.41
N PRO A 96 -15.19 -1.76 -4.45
CA PRO A 96 -16.45 -2.13 -3.79
C PRO A 96 -17.01 -3.48 -4.26
N ASP A 97 -17.90 -4.07 -3.44
CA ASP A 97 -18.53 -5.42 -3.54
C ASP A 97 -19.22 -5.77 -4.89
N ILE A 98 -19.22 -4.85 -5.85
CA ILE A 98 -19.80 -5.00 -7.19
C ILE A 98 -18.83 -5.63 -8.21
N TYR A 99 -17.59 -5.92 -7.83
CA TYR A 99 -16.60 -6.49 -8.75
C TYR A 99 -16.74 -8.02 -8.85
N THR A 100 -16.66 -8.54 -10.07
CA THR A 100 -16.56 -9.99 -10.31
C THR A 100 -15.15 -10.49 -9.98
N GLU A 101 -15.00 -11.79 -9.71
CA GLU A 101 -13.69 -12.41 -9.48
C GLU A 101 -12.68 -12.09 -10.60
N GLN A 102 -13.13 -12.15 -11.86
CA GLN A 102 -12.29 -11.81 -13.02
C GLN A 102 -11.82 -10.35 -13.01
N GLN A 103 -12.67 -9.42 -12.56
CA GLN A 103 -12.31 -8.01 -12.45
C GLN A 103 -11.32 -7.76 -11.31
N ILE A 104 -11.46 -8.49 -10.19
CA ILE A 104 -10.52 -8.48 -9.08
C ILE A 104 -9.16 -9.02 -9.52
N ASP A 105 -9.13 -10.15 -10.22
CA ASP A 105 -7.89 -10.76 -10.73
C ASP A 105 -7.15 -9.85 -11.71
N GLU A 106 -7.86 -9.25 -12.68
CA GLU A 106 -7.27 -8.28 -13.60
C GLU A 106 -6.75 -7.05 -12.85
N LEU A 107 -7.49 -6.54 -11.85
CA LEU A 107 -7.03 -5.43 -11.04
C LEU A 107 -5.73 -5.79 -10.30
N ASN A 108 -5.67 -6.96 -9.67
CA ASN A 108 -4.50 -7.42 -8.93
C ASN A 108 -3.28 -7.58 -9.84
N ARG A 109 -3.48 -8.11 -11.05
CA ARG A 109 -2.43 -8.17 -12.08
C ARG A 109 -1.92 -6.78 -12.47
N LEU A 110 -2.81 -5.80 -12.61
CA LEU A 110 -2.42 -4.42 -12.92
C LEU A 110 -1.65 -3.77 -11.77
N LYS A 111 -2.07 -3.97 -10.52
CA LYS A 111 -1.35 -3.50 -9.33
C LYS A 111 0.03 -4.11 -9.23
N GLN A 112 0.17 -5.43 -9.41
CA GLN A 112 1.46 -6.11 -9.42
C GLN A 112 2.39 -5.50 -10.48
N LYS A 113 1.91 -5.34 -11.72
CA LYS A 113 2.72 -4.74 -12.80
C LYS A 113 3.10 -3.30 -12.51
N TRP A 114 2.24 -2.55 -11.81
CA TRP A 114 2.57 -1.20 -11.38
C TRP A 114 3.72 -1.24 -10.37
N ILE A 115 3.59 -2.02 -9.30
CA ILE A 115 4.60 -2.12 -8.24
C ILE A 115 5.93 -2.65 -8.78
N ASP A 116 5.92 -3.71 -9.61
CA ASP A 116 7.14 -4.24 -10.22
C ASP A 116 7.84 -3.23 -11.15
N THR A 117 7.13 -2.24 -11.70
CA THR A 117 7.75 -1.16 -12.49
C THR A 117 8.28 -0.04 -11.60
N TYR A 118 7.70 0.13 -10.42
CA TYR A 118 8.08 1.14 -9.46
C TYR A 118 9.36 0.77 -8.71
N GLU A 119 9.54 -0.52 -8.38
CA GLU A 119 10.70 -1.06 -7.65
C GLU A 119 11.94 -1.31 -8.53
N ARG A 120 11.88 -0.97 -9.83
CA ARG A 120 12.94 -1.23 -10.81
C ARG A 120 13.80 0.00 -11.09
#